data_AF-A0A929VBY3-F1
#
_entry.id   AF-A0A929VBY3-F1
#
_cell.length_a   1.000
_cell.length_b   1.000
_cell.length_c   1.000
_cell.angle_alpha   90.00
_cell.angle_beta   90.00
_cell.angle_gamma   90.00
#
_symmetry.space_group_name_H-M   'P 1'
#
loop_
_entity.id
_entity.type
_entity.pdbx_description
1 polymer ?
#
loop_
_entity_poly.entity_id
_entity_poly.type
_entity_poly.pdbx_seq_one_letter_code
_entity_poly.pdbx_strand_id
1 'polypeptide(L)' 'VYDVLRKDHPKSISEIMEEMPFGKSKTTALLRKLVENHYVTIVGSGRGTKYQR' A
#
# COMPACT_ATOMS: atom_id res chain seq x y z
N VAL A 1 3.49 10.15 -2.68
CA VAL A 1 3.38 8.69 -2.90
C VAL A 1 4.63 7.94 -2.46
N TYR A 2 5.82 8.29 -2.97
CA TYR A 2 7.08 7.60 -2.60
C TYR A 2 7.50 7.75 -1.13
N ASP A 3 7.11 8.82 -0.44
CA ASP A 3 7.44 9.02 0.98
C ASP A 3 6.59 8.21 1.98
N VAL A 4 5.40 7.75 1.58
CA VAL A 4 4.45 7.08 2.51
C VAL A 4 4.90 5.65 2.86
N LEU A 5 5.71 5.04 2.00
CA LEU A 5 6.23 3.66 2.13
C LEU A 5 7.67 3.62 2.69
N ARG A 6 8.10 4.68 3.38
CA ARG A 6 9.46 4.81 3.87
C ARG A 6 9.68 3.99 5.14
N LYS A 7 10.33 2.84 4.94
CA LYS A 7 11.17 2.00 5.84
C LYS A 7 10.54 1.45 7.13
N ASP A 8 10.73 0.14 7.28
CA ASP A 8 10.55 -0.73 8.46
C ASP A 8 9.17 -1.31 8.80
N HIS A 9 8.05 -0.70 8.42
CA HIS A 9 6.73 -1.27 8.79
C HIS A 9 5.79 -1.53 7.60
N PRO A 10 5.34 -2.78 7.38
CA PRO A 10 4.28 -3.07 6.43
C PRO A 10 2.99 -2.39 6.90
N LYS A 11 2.46 -1.47 6.08
CA LYS A 11 1.25 -0.71 6.37
C LYS A 11 0.02 -1.38 5.77
N SER A 12 -1.10 -1.32 6.48
CA SER A 12 -2.40 -1.73 5.96
C SER A 12 -2.93 -0.70 4.95
N ILE A 13 -3.91 -1.10 4.14
CA ILE A 13 -4.53 -0.17 3.19
C ILE A 13 -5.20 1.03 3.88
N SER A 14 -5.72 0.86 5.10
CA SER A 14 -6.35 1.93 5.86
C SER A 14 -5.33 3.00 6.25
N GLU A 15 -4.17 2.60 6.77
CA GLU A 15 -3.07 3.52 7.11
C GLU A 15 -2.56 4.25 5.86
N ILE A 16 -2.46 3.55 4.74
CA ILE A 16 -2.06 4.16 3.46
C ILE A 16 -3.14 5.14 2.96
N MET A 17 -4.41 4.85 3.21
CA MET A 17 -5.52 5.74 2.84
C MET A 17 -5.53 7.03 3.68
N GLU A 18 -5.15 6.99 4.94
CA GLU A 18 -5.07 8.20 5.79
C GLU A 18 -3.98 9.17 5.29
N GLU A 19 -2.90 8.64 4.72
CA GLU A 19 -1.81 9.45 4.16
C GLU A 19 -2.01 9.82 2.69
N MET A 20 -3.10 9.37 2.06
CA MET A 20 -3.40 9.64 0.66
C MET A 20 -4.65 10.49 0.51
N PRO A 21 -4.65 11.51 -0.37
CA PRO A 21 -5.84 12.32 -0.64
C PRO A 21 -6.89 11.58 -1.50
N PHE A 22 -6.80 10.25 -1.60
CA PHE A 22 -7.60 9.42 -2.50
C PHE A 22 -8.50 8.47 -1.73
N GLY A 23 -9.75 8.32 -2.21
CA GLY A 23 -10.65 7.31 -1.68
C GLY A 23 -10.18 5.88 -1.96
N LYS A 24 -10.77 4.91 -1.25
CA LYS A 24 -10.41 3.48 -1.27
C LYS A 24 -10.15 2.91 -2.66
N SER A 25 -11.02 3.20 -3.61
CA SER A 25 -10.97 2.68 -4.98
C SER A 25 -9.71 3.11 -5.75
N LYS A 26 -9.29 4.37 -5.61
CA LYS A 26 -8.08 4.88 -6.27
C LYS A 26 -6.82 4.37 -5.56
N THR A 27 -6.85 4.28 -4.24
CA THR A 27 -5.73 3.78 -3.44
C THR A 27 -5.44 2.31 -3.71
N THR A 28 -6.47 1.45 -3.78
CA THR A 28 -6.30 0.04 -4.18
C THR A 28 -5.75 -0.09 -5.60
N ALA A 29 -6.26 0.69 -6.56
CA ALA A 29 -5.79 0.65 -7.95
C ALA A 29 -4.31 1.07 -8.06
N LEU A 30 -3.91 2.09 -7.32
CA LEU A 30 -2.53 2.55 -7.26
C LEU A 30 -1.62 1.50 -6.60
N LEU A 31 -2.04 0.90 -5.48
CA LEU A 31 -1.30 -0.17 -4.81
C LEU A 31 -1.11 -1.39 -5.73
N ARG A 32 -2.15 -1.80 -6.47
CA ARG A 32 -2.04 -2.88 -7.47
C ARG A 32 -0.99 -2.57 -8.52
N LYS A 33 -1.00 -1.36 -9.10
CA LYS A 33 0.02 -0.92 -10.07
C LYS A 33 1.42 -0.90 -9.47
N LEU A 34 1.56 -0.50 -8.20
CA LEU A 34 2.86 -0.50 -7.53
C LEU A 34 3.39 -1.92 -7.29
N VAL A 35 2.50 -2.88 -6.99
CA VAL A 35 2.85 -4.30 -6.85
C VAL A 35 3.22 -4.93 -8.20
N GLU A 36 2.43 -4.66 -9.24
CA GLU A 36 2.72 -5.10 -10.63
C GLU A 36 4.08 -4.59 -11.11
N ASN A 37 4.40 -3.33 -10.79
CA ASN A 37 5.69 -2.72 -11.14
C ASN A 37 6.83 -3.07 -10.16
N HIS A 38 6.62 -3.99 -9.21
CA HIS A 38 7.59 -4.44 -8.21
C HIS A 38 8.16 -3.33 -7.31
N TYR A 39 7.46 -2.20 -7.19
CA TYR A 39 7.80 -1.14 -6.22
C TYR A 39 7.35 -1.48 -4.80
N VAL A 40 6.36 -2.38 -4.67
CA VAL A 40 5.73 -2.76 -3.40
C VAL A 40 5.51 -4.27 -3.40
N THR A 41 5.87 -4.92 -2.31
CA THR A 41 5.53 -6.30 -1.99
C THR A 41 4.33 -6.37 -1.06
N ILE A 42 3.54 -7.43 -1.22
CA ILE A 42 2.43 -7.73 -0.33
C ILE A 42 2.94 -8.69 0.75
N VAL A 43 2.71 -8.35 2.01
CA VAL A 43 3.04 -9.17 3.17
C VAL A 43 1.76 -9.59 3.87
N GLY A 44 1.56 -10.90 4.03
CA GLY A 44 0.36 -11.48 4.62
C GLY A 44 -0.72 -11.85 3.59
N SER A 45 -1.81 -12.46 4.07
CA SER A 45 -2.92 -12.92 3.25
C SER A 45 -4.27 -12.59 3.88
N GLY A 46 -5.29 -12.38 3.04
CA GLY A 46 -6.66 -12.11 3.48
C GLY A 46 -6.80 -10.78 4.24
N ARG A 47 -7.29 -10.82 5.48
CA ARG A 47 -7.52 -9.61 6.31
C ARG A 47 -6.24 -8.97 6.84
N GLY A 48 -5.13 -9.71 6.85
CA GLY A 48 -3.82 -9.24 7.30
C GLY A 48 -2.94 -8.72 6.18
N THR A 49 -3.50 -8.46 5.00
CA THR A 49 -2.75 -7.98 3.83
C THR A 49 -2.16 -6.61 4.14
N LYS A 50 -0.83 -6.53 4.09
CA LYS A 50 -0.07 -5.30 4.26
C LYS A 50 0.83 -5.07 3.06
N TYR A 51 1.24 -3.83 2.87
CA TYR A 51 2.07 -3.40 1.76
C TYR A 51 3.40 -2.90 2.32
N GLN A 52 4.49 -3.41 1.75
CA GLN A 52 5.87 -3.07 2.10
C GLN A 52 6.65 -2.76 0.83
N ARG A 53 7.65 -1.87 0.90
CA ARG A 53 8.61 -1.66 -0.19
C ARG A 53 9.94 -2.33 0.16
#